data_AF-A0A6C0L9V9-F1
#
_entry.id   AF-A0A6C0L9V9-F1
#
_cell.length_a   1.000
_cell.length_b   1.000
_cell.length_c   1.000
_cell.angle_alpha   90.00
_cell.angle_beta   90.00
_cell.angle_gamma   90.00
#
_symmetry.space_group_name_H-M   'P 1'
#
loop_
_entity.id
_entity.type
_entity.pdbx_description
1 polymer ?
#
loop_
_entity_poly.entity_id
_entity_poly.type
_entity_poly.pdbx_seq_one_letter_code
_entity_poly.pdbx_strand_id
1 'polypeptide(L)'
;MSVSSGALKRLTNKKGAELSKFLGIDSGLSTSLIANMQARINNPLFRLSMTDYEAMCGNKMMLKMMSKVIGCNEKQLNKFCKYINVFKDNINSSPKSINNKINATRNITASKRRGSLNLLPDDIYHIIVEKYKTIFKLKYVLKDWIQEEREKGLDDLDWFWLSGNPNAIDLLKENSKKINWENLSGNTNTNAIELLKANPKKINWENLSGNPNTKAIELLKKYPEEIDWNRLSGNPNPKAIELLNAKSEKIDWENLSGNPNPKAIELLNANPEKIIWKQLSGNPNAIELLINNPEEIKWYYLSKNPNAIELIKNKINEENEMSEDELYDLDDSQKISWKLLSQNPNAIELLKDNPTKIYGELLSQNLNPEAIELLKKYPEKIDWFWLSQNPNAIELLKAHPKKIYWNRLSKNPAIFNEILV
;
A
#
# COMPACT_ATOMS: atom_id res chain seq x y z
N MET A 1 12.87 -42.54 1.11
CA MET A 1 13.58 -42.33 2.38
C MET A 1 13.37 -40.90 2.81
N SER A 2 12.57 -40.73 3.86
CA SER A 2 12.19 -39.46 4.46
C SER A 2 13.25 -38.98 5.43
N VAL A 3 13.75 -37.76 5.26
CA VAL A 3 14.17 -36.98 6.43
C VAL A 3 12.90 -36.38 7.02
N SER A 4 12.57 -36.86 8.21
CA SER A 4 11.32 -36.63 8.93
C SER A 4 11.05 -35.15 9.24
N SER A 5 9.79 -34.77 9.00
CA SER A 5 9.16 -33.47 9.30
C SER A 5 9.25 -33.05 10.77
N GLY A 6 9.74 -33.92 11.67
CA GLY A 6 9.97 -33.62 13.08
C GLY A 6 11.16 -32.71 13.34
N ALA A 7 12.21 -32.73 12.52
CA ALA A 7 13.41 -31.91 12.75
C ALA A 7 13.19 -30.44 12.34
N LEU A 8 12.54 -30.20 11.20
CA LEU A 8 12.20 -28.85 10.73
C LEU A 8 11.13 -28.21 11.62
N LYS A 9 10.09 -28.97 12.02
CA LYS A 9 9.05 -28.49 12.95
C LYS A 9 9.59 -28.20 14.35
N ARG A 10 10.55 -29.00 14.85
CA ARG A 10 11.26 -28.71 16.11
C ARG A 10 12.20 -27.51 16.00
N LEU A 11 12.86 -27.30 14.85
CA LEU A 11 13.75 -26.15 14.65
C LEU A 11 12.97 -24.83 14.54
N THR A 12 11.82 -24.84 13.86
CA THR A 12 10.94 -23.68 13.71
C THR A 12 10.22 -23.35 15.01
N ASN A 13 9.73 -24.35 15.76
CA ASN A 13 9.11 -24.14 17.07
C ASN A 13 10.13 -23.72 18.14
N LYS A 14 11.37 -24.25 18.09
CA LYS A 14 12.45 -23.84 18.99
C LYS A 14 12.92 -22.41 18.71
N LYS A 15 13.02 -22.01 17.43
CA LYS A 15 13.35 -20.63 17.04
C LYS A 15 12.21 -19.65 17.35
N GLY A 16 10.95 -20.06 17.21
CA GLY A 16 9.80 -19.24 17.60
C GLY A 16 9.72 -19.03 19.12
N ALA A 17 9.92 -20.08 19.90
CA ALA A 17 9.94 -20.01 21.36
C ALA A 17 11.17 -19.26 21.92
N GLU A 18 12.35 -19.42 21.31
CA GLU A 18 13.54 -18.62 21.65
C GLU A 18 13.36 -17.14 21.31
N LEU A 19 12.64 -16.80 20.23
CA LEU A 19 12.38 -15.42 19.82
C LEU A 19 11.35 -14.72 20.73
N SER A 20 10.27 -15.41 21.11
CA SER A 20 9.32 -14.90 22.11
C SER A 20 9.96 -14.71 23.49
N LYS A 21 10.84 -15.64 23.91
CA LYS A 21 11.55 -15.57 25.20
C LYS A 21 12.64 -14.49 25.23
N PHE A 22 13.22 -14.16 24.08
CA PHE A 22 14.24 -13.13 23.92
C PHE A 22 13.67 -11.72 23.83
N LEU A 23 12.42 -11.57 23.36
CA LEU A 23 11.74 -10.29 23.19
C LEU A 23 10.86 -9.90 24.38
N GLY A 24 10.50 -10.86 25.25
CA GLY A 24 9.79 -10.57 26.51
C GLY A 24 8.38 -10.01 26.34
N ILE A 25 7.68 -10.34 25.25
CA ILE A 25 6.31 -9.86 24.98
C ILE A 25 5.43 -11.06 24.66
N ASP A 26 4.32 -11.16 25.39
CA ASP A 26 3.20 -12.07 25.13
C ASP A 26 2.05 -11.19 24.58
N SER A 27 1.89 -11.16 23.24
CA SER A 27 0.66 -10.73 22.55
C SER A 27 0.88 -10.68 21.04
N GLY A 28 -0.14 -11.15 20.32
CA GLY A 28 -0.19 -11.19 18.87
C GLY A 28 -0.19 -9.78 18.28
N LEU A 29 0.78 -9.51 17.40
CA LEU A 29 0.77 -8.43 16.42
C LEU A 29 1.92 -8.70 15.45
N SER A 30 1.60 -8.98 14.19
CA SER A 30 1.97 -8.05 13.12
C SER A 30 2.05 -8.73 11.76
N THR A 31 1.30 -8.14 10.87
CA THR A 31 1.04 -8.60 9.51
C THR A 31 1.14 -7.49 8.51
N SER A 32 1.09 -6.25 8.99
CA SER A 32 1.97 -5.18 8.50
C SER A 32 3.42 -5.63 8.44
N LEU A 33 3.92 -6.42 9.41
CA LEU A 33 5.28 -6.96 9.40
C LEU A 33 5.47 -7.98 8.27
N ILE A 34 4.50 -8.85 7.99
CA ILE A 34 4.56 -9.82 6.88
C ILE A 34 4.45 -9.12 5.50
N ALA A 35 3.63 -8.06 5.38
CA ALA A 35 3.48 -7.23 4.17
C ALA A 35 4.78 -6.52 3.84
N ASN A 36 5.30 -5.87 4.87
CA ASN A 36 6.55 -5.16 4.80
C ASN A 36 7.69 -6.15 4.56
N MET A 37 7.67 -7.35 5.16
CA MET A 37 8.65 -8.39 4.87
C MET A 37 8.63 -8.81 3.39
N GLN A 38 7.45 -8.96 2.74
CA GLN A 38 7.34 -9.25 1.30
C GLN A 38 7.89 -8.12 0.41
N ALA A 39 7.60 -6.85 0.72
CA ALA A 39 8.19 -5.70 0.01
C ALA A 39 9.71 -5.54 0.28
N ARG A 40 10.18 -5.97 1.46
CA ARG A 40 11.58 -5.91 1.91
C ARG A 40 12.48 -7.04 1.36
N ILE A 41 11.94 -7.99 0.57
CA ILE A 41 12.66 -9.23 0.25
C ILE A 41 13.63 -9.17 -0.95
N ASN A 42 13.71 -8.15 -1.82
CA ASN A 42 14.70 -8.20 -2.92
C ASN A 42 15.40 -6.87 -3.27
N ASN A 43 15.75 -6.06 -2.28
CA ASN A 43 16.77 -5.03 -2.47
C ASN A 43 17.95 -5.23 -1.52
N PRO A 44 19.13 -5.66 -2.02
CA PRO A 44 20.29 -5.92 -1.19
C PRO A 44 20.69 -4.71 -0.33
N LEU A 45 20.46 -3.48 -0.81
CA LEU A 45 20.82 -2.26 -0.11
C LEU A 45 20.05 -2.12 1.21
N PHE A 46 18.72 -2.25 1.23
CA PHE A 46 17.98 -2.04 2.47
C PHE A 46 18.19 -3.11 3.55
N ARG A 47 18.85 -4.22 3.19
CA ARG A 47 19.32 -5.25 4.12
C ARG A 47 20.67 -4.92 4.75
N LEU A 48 21.45 -4.04 4.12
CA LEU A 48 22.71 -3.58 4.66
C LEU A 48 22.47 -2.79 5.95
N SER A 49 23.27 -3.09 6.96
CA SER A 49 23.30 -2.30 8.17
C SER A 49 24.01 -0.98 7.96
N MET A 50 23.83 -0.03 8.89
CA MET A 50 24.59 1.23 8.84
C MET A 50 26.11 1.02 8.78
N THR A 51 26.67 0.01 9.44
CA THR A 51 28.10 -0.26 9.34
C THR A 51 28.49 -0.90 8.01
N ASP A 52 27.61 -1.69 7.41
CA ASP A 52 27.84 -2.20 6.05
C ASP A 52 27.81 -1.05 5.04
N TYR A 53 26.93 -0.06 5.25
CA TYR A 53 26.94 1.19 4.51
C TYR A 53 28.23 1.98 4.74
N GLU A 54 28.71 2.13 5.96
CA GLU A 54 30.00 2.80 6.23
C GLU A 54 31.17 2.11 5.52
N ALA A 55 31.22 0.78 5.58
CA ALA A 55 32.26 0.00 4.92
C ALA A 55 32.18 0.11 3.39
N MET A 56 30.97 0.02 2.83
CA MET A 56 30.72 0.17 1.39
C MET A 56 31.02 1.59 0.91
N CYS A 57 30.55 2.60 1.64
CA CYS A 57 30.57 4.00 1.23
C CYS A 57 31.88 4.72 1.56
N GLY A 58 32.61 4.26 2.57
CA GLY A 58 33.90 4.81 3.00
C GLY A 58 35.09 4.31 2.18
N ASN A 59 34.92 3.26 1.37
CA ASN A 59 35.99 2.68 0.56
C ASN A 59 35.59 2.64 -0.93
N LYS A 60 36.32 3.39 -1.77
CA LYS A 60 36.05 3.52 -3.21
C LYS A 60 36.07 2.17 -3.95
N MET A 61 36.96 1.26 -3.57
CA MET A 61 37.03 -0.08 -4.16
C MET A 61 35.83 -0.93 -3.76
N MET A 62 35.43 -0.89 -2.49
CA MET A 62 34.23 -1.56 -2.00
C MET A 62 32.96 -1.04 -2.65
N LEU A 63 32.82 0.28 -2.80
CA LEU A 63 31.69 0.90 -3.50
C LEU A 63 31.58 0.39 -4.94
N LYS A 64 32.70 0.33 -5.67
CA LYS A 64 32.76 -0.18 -7.05
C LYS A 64 32.48 -1.69 -7.14
N MET A 65 32.92 -2.47 -6.16
CA MET A 65 32.60 -3.91 -6.10
C MET A 65 31.12 -4.12 -5.80
N MET A 66 30.58 -3.41 -4.82
CA MET A 66 29.18 -3.47 -4.45
C MET A 66 28.26 -2.98 -5.56
N SER A 67 28.64 -1.96 -6.32
CA SER A 67 27.84 -1.51 -7.47
C SER A 67 27.69 -2.62 -8.52
N LYS A 68 28.72 -3.45 -8.72
CA LYS A 68 28.65 -4.63 -9.59
C LYS A 68 27.80 -5.75 -9.00
N VAL A 69 27.99 -6.07 -7.72
CA VAL A 69 27.22 -7.13 -7.02
C VAL A 69 25.72 -6.80 -7.00
N ILE A 70 25.38 -5.53 -6.78
CA ILE A 70 24.00 -5.04 -6.75
C ILE A 70 23.45 -4.83 -8.17
N GLY A 71 24.32 -4.70 -9.18
CA GLY A 71 23.92 -4.41 -10.55
C GLY A 71 23.42 -2.96 -10.74
N CYS A 72 24.11 -1.98 -10.15
CA CYS A 72 23.73 -0.57 -10.25
C CYS A 72 24.90 0.34 -10.65
N ASN A 73 24.57 1.57 -11.06
CA ASN A 73 25.57 2.57 -11.45
C ASN A 73 26.38 3.07 -10.24
N GLU A 74 27.71 3.09 -10.35
CA GLU A 74 28.63 3.55 -9.30
C GLU A 74 28.31 4.99 -8.82
N LYS A 75 27.94 5.90 -9.74
CA LYS A 75 27.58 7.29 -9.38
C LYS A 75 26.27 7.36 -8.60
N GLN A 76 25.28 6.52 -8.95
CA GLN A 76 24.01 6.45 -8.21
C GLN A 76 24.24 5.87 -6.82
N LEU A 77 25.01 4.78 -6.70
CA LEU A 77 25.37 4.20 -5.42
C LEU A 77 26.11 5.20 -4.53
N ASN A 78 27.06 5.96 -5.09
CA ASN A 78 27.75 7.03 -4.38
C ASN A 78 26.80 8.16 -3.93
N LYS A 79 25.83 8.55 -4.76
CA LYS A 79 24.81 9.54 -4.36
C LYS A 79 23.94 9.03 -3.21
N PHE A 80 23.59 7.75 -3.23
CA PHE A 80 22.85 7.11 -2.14
C PHE A 80 23.69 7.04 -0.86
N CYS A 81 24.96 6.66 -0.96
CA CYS A 81 25.93 6.70 0.16
C CYS A 81 26.01 8.08 0.82
N LYS A 82 26.13 9.15 0.02
CA LYS A 82 26.13 10.53 0.55
C LYS A 82 24.84 10.86 1.30
N TYR A 83 23.70 10.45 0.76
CA TYR A 83 22.42 10.65 1.41
C TYR A 83 22.33 9.90 2.74
N ILE A 84 22.71 8.61 2.77
CA ILE A 84 22.67 7.79 4.00
C ILE A 84 23.61 8.35 5.08
N ASN A 85 24.79 8.84 4.71
CA ASN A 85 25.71 9.48 5.66
C ASN A 85 25.10 10.74 6.26
N VAL A 86 24.55 11.66 5.44
CA VAL A 86 23.85 12.86 5.93
C VAL A 86 22.66 12.48 6.79
N PHE A 87 21.90 11.47 6.38
CA PHE A 87 20.72 10.99 7.10
C PHE A 87 21.11 10.43 8.48
N LYS A 88 22.18 9.64 8.57
CA LYS A 88 22.75 9.13 9.82
C LYS A 88 23.18 10.26 10.75
N ASP A 89 23.88 11.27 10.23
CA ASP A 89 24.36 12.40 11.04
C ASP A 89 23.21 13.23 11.60
N ASN A 90 22.14 13.41 10.81
CA ASN A 90 20.91 14.05 11.25
C ASN A 90 20.14 13.24 12.30
N ILE A 91 20.10 11.89 12.20
CA ILE A 91 19.53 11.03 13.26
C ILE A 91 20.24 11.28 14.58
N ASN A 92 21.57 11.29 14.58
CA ASN A 92 22.36 11.48 15.80
C ASN A 92 22.18 12.88 16.41
N SER A 93 21.76 13.85 15.59
CA SER A 93 21.54 15.25 15.97
C SER A 93 20.06 15.58 16.26
N SER A 94 19.14 14.62 16.07
CA SER A 94 17.68 14.81 16.15
C SER A 94 17.18 14.95 17.60
N PRO A 95 16.03 15.61 17.86
CA PRO A 95 15.45 15.72 19.19
C PRO A 95 15.33 14.37 19.92
N LYS A 96 15.43 14.41 21.25
CA LYS A 96 15.37 13.22 22.12
C LYS A 96 14.21 12.29 21.78
N SER A 97 13.06 12.77 21.31
CA SER A 97 11.91 11.92 20.92
C SER A 97 12.18 11.01 19.70
N ILE A 98 12.81 11.51 18.63
CA ILE A 98 13.17 10.73 17.45
C ILE A 98 14.34 9.80 17.77
N ASN A 99 15.34 10.31 18.49
CA ASN A 99 16.46 9.50 18.97
C ASN A 99 15.95 8.39 19.90
N ASN A 100 14.98 8.67 20.78
CA ASN A 100 14.34 7.69 21.67
C ASN A 100 13.48 6.66 20.91
N LYS A 101 12.75 7.05 19.85
CA LYS A 101 12.03 6.09 18.98
C LYS A 101 12.99 5.12 18.29
N ILE A 102 14.14 5.61 17.82
CA ILE A 102 15.21 4.80 17.24
C ILE A 102 15.91 3.95 18.32
N ASN A 103 16.11 4.50 19.52
CA ASN A 103 16.71 3.78 20.66
C ASN A 103 15.77 2.70 21.23
N ALA A 104 14.46 2.89 21.19
CA ALA A 104 13.48 1.86 21.56
C ALA A 104 13.63 0.62 20.66
N THR A 105 13.99 0.80 19.39
CA THR A 105 14.36 -0.29 18.47
C THR A 105 15.74 -0.91 18.76
N ARG A 106 16.63 -0.23 19.50
CA ARG A 106 17.97 -0.73 19.87
C ARG A 106 17.98 -1.75 21.02
N ASN A 107 16.89 -1.88 21.78
CA ASN A 107 16.84 -2.74 22.98
C ASN A 107 16.42 -4.20 22.71
N ILE A 108 16.31 -4.61 21.45
CA ILE A 108 16.27 -6.02 21.05
C ILE A 108 17.73 -6.53 20.99
N THR A 109 18.29 -6.69 22.18
CA THR A 109 19.45 -7.51 22.58
C THR A 109 20.78 -7.31 21.84
N ALA A 110 21.77 -6.94 22.64
CA ALA A 110 23.10 -6.44 22.28
C ALA A 110 24.09 -7.44 21.61
N SER A 111 23.62 -8.44 20.86
CA SER A 111 24.49 -9.32 20.04
C SER A 111 24.25 -9.24 18.53
N LYS A 112 23.38 -8.34 18.05
CA LYS A 112 23.19 -8.00 16.62
C LYS A 112 23.11 -6.49 16.36
N ARG A 113 23.96 -5.69 17.01
CA ARG A 113 24.10 -4.26 16.66
C ARG A 113 24.64 -4.11 15.24
N ARG A 114 23.72 -3.96 14.28
CA ARG A 114 23.92 -3.35 12.97
C ARG A 114 22.56 -3.24 12.27
N GLY A 115 21.89 -2.11 12.49
CA GLY A 115 20.53 -1.82 12.02
C GLY A 115 20.43 -1.67 10.50
N SER A 116 19.82 -2.67 9.87
CA SER A 116 19.38 -2.60 8.47
C SER A 116 18.31 -1.52 8.30
N LEU A 117 18.28 -0.86 7.14
CA LEU A 117 17.27 0.17 6.87
C LEU A 117 15.83 -0.37 6.99
N ASN A 118 15.64 -1.64 6.65
CA ASN A 118 14.37 -2.36 6.77
C ASN A 118 13.84 -2.52 8.21
N LEU A 119 14.63 -2.16 9.24
CA LEU A 119 14.26 -2.24 10.65
C LEU A 119 14.01 -0.86 11.27
N LEU A 120 14.02 0.21 10.47
CA LEU A 120 13.69 1.56 10.92
C LEU A 120 12.18 1.70 11.12
N PRO A 121 11.73 2.63 12.01
CA PRO A 121 10.33 3.04 12.08
C PRO A 121 9.75 3.36 10.69
N ASP A 122 8.48 3.03 10.44
CA ASP A 122 7.90 3.04 9.09
C ASP A 122 7.91 4.43 8.43
N ASP A 123 7.69 5.50 9.21
CA ASP A 123 7.77 6.90 8.75
C ASP A 123 9.18 7.24 8.23
N ILE A 124 10.21 6.79 8.94
CA ILE A 124 11.60 6.97 8.57
C ILE A 124 11.99 6.10 7.38
N TYR A 125 11.58 4.83 7.40
CA TYR A 125 11.81 3.88 6.30
C TYR A 125 11.25 4.43 4.98
N HIS A 126 10.02 4.98 5.03
CA HIS A 126 9.36 5.57 3.88
C HIS A 126 10.17 6.72 3.26
N ILE A 127 10.73 7.63 4.08
CA ILE A 127 11.56 8.74 3.60
C ILE A 127 12.78 8.21 2.81
N ILE A 128 13.43 7.15 3.32
CA ILE A 128 14.60 6.57 2.68
C ILE A 128 14.22 5.84 1.38
N VAL A 129 13.11 5.09 1.36
CA VAL A 129 12.59 4.43 0.15
C VAL A 129 12.26 5.44 -0.94
N GLU A 130 11.61 6.55 -0.60
CA GLU A 130 11.31 7.61 -1.56
C GLU A 130 12.59 8.22 -2.11
N LYS A 131 13.58 8.51 -1.25
CA LYS A 131 14.87 8.99 -1.73
C LYS A 131 15.57 7.98 -2.64
N TYR A 132 15.53 6.70 -2.29
CA TYR A 132 16.10 5.62 -3.08
C TYR A 132 15.52 5.62 -4.51
N LYS A 133 14.19 5.65 -4.65
CA LYS A 133 13.50 5.70 -5.96
C LYS A 133 13.88 6.93 -6.79
N THR A 134 14.27 8.04 -6.16
CA THR A 134 14.77 9.23 -6.89
C THR A 134 16.22 9.11 -7.37
N ILE A 135 17.02 8.24 -6.75
CA ILE A 135 18.46 8.10 -7.04
C ILE A 135 18.69 6.99 -8.06
N PHE A 136 18.02 5.86 -7.87
CA PHE A 136 18.20 4.69 -8.72
C PHE A 136 17.17 4.67 -9.83
N LYS A 137 17.63 4.30 -11.03
CA LYS A 137 16.73 4.05 -12.15
C LYS A 137 16.24 2.61 -12.00
N LEU A 138 14.94 2.46 -11.88
CA LEU A 138 14.27 1.18 -11.75
C LEU A 138 13.66 0.81 -13.09
N LYS A 139 13.78 -0.47 -13.44
CA LYS A 139 13.00 -1.11 -14.51
C LYS A 139 12.19 -2.23 -13.89
N TYR A 140 10.97 -2.39 -14.36
CA TYR A 140 10.11 -3.51 -13.97
C TYR A 140 10.05 -4.53 -15.10
N VAL A 141 10.30 -5.80 -14.76
CA VAL A 141 10.27 -6.93 -15.71
C VAL A 141 9.33 -8.00 -15.20
N LEU A 142 8.56 -8.65 -16.08
CA LEU A 142 7.64 -9.71 -15.67
C LEU A 142 8.40 -10.85 -14.97
N LYS A 143 7.81 -11.43 -13.92
CA LYS A 143 8.33 -12.62 -13.25
C LYS A 143 8.42 -13.80 -14.22
N ASP A 144 9.45 -14.62 -14.06
CA ASP A 144 9.75 -15.73 -14.99
C ASP A 144 8.56 -16.68 -15.17
N TRP A 145 7.89 -17.06 -14.08
CA TRP A 145 6.72 -17.96 -14.14
C TRP A 145 5.50 -17.36 -14.87
N ILE A 146 5.43 -16.04 -15.02
CA ILE A 146 4.41 -15.39 -15.86
C ILE A 146 4.76 -15.54 -17.35
N GLN A 147 6.06 -15.53 -17.67
CA GLN A 147 6.55 -15.72 -19.03
C GLN A 147 6.60 -17.21 -19.43
N GLU A 148 6.81 -18.11 -18.46
CA GLU A 148 7.03 -19.55 -18.65
C GLU A 148 5.76 -20.40 -18.69
N GLU A 149 4.58 -19.89 -18.32
CA GLU A 149 3.29 -20.59 -18.47
C GLU A 149 2.90 -20.68 -19.97
N ARG A 150 3.66 -21.53 -20.65
CA ARG A 150 4.16 -21.49 -22.04
C ARG A 150 3.22 -21.93 -23.15
N GLU A 151 1.94 -21.60 -23.05
CA GLU A 151 1.14 -21.51 -24.28
C GLU A 151 0.60 -20.10 -24.52
N LYS A 152 0.53 -19.22 -23.49
CA LYS A 152 -0.23 -17.95 -23.60
C LYS A 152 0.20 -16.78 -22.70
N GLY A 153 1.30 -16.86 -21.93
CA GLY A 153 1.61 -15.91 -20.85
C GLY A 153 1.51 -14.39 -21.16
N LEU A 154 2.00 -13.91 -22.30
CA LEU A 154 1.87 -12.50 -22.72
C LEU A 154 0.54 -12.20 -23.43
N ASP A 155 -0.06 -13.22 -24.07
CA ASP A 155 -1.28 -13.09 -24.86
C ASP A 155 -2.53 -13.10 -23.96
N ASP A 156 -2.45 -13.72 -22.79
CA ASP A 156 -3.51 -13.73 -21.77
C ASP A 156 -3.49 -12.47 -20.89
N LEU A 157 -2.39 -11.71 -20.90
CA LEU A 157 -2.32 -10.43 -20.19
C LEU A 157 -3.17 -9.38 -20.90
N ASP A 158 -4.00 -8.70 -20.11
CA ASP A 158 -4.94 -7.70 -20.57
C ASP A 158 -4.27 -6.31 -20.58
N TRP A 159 -4.00 -5.80 -21.79
CA TRP A 159 -3.35 -4.52 -22.03
C TRP A 159 -4.16 -3.31 -21.55
N PHE A 160 -5.49 -3.44 -21.43
CA PHE A 160 -6.33 -2.42 -20.82
C PHE A 160 -5.94 -2.24 -19.35
N TRP A 161 -5.85 -3.34 -18.60
CA TRP A 161 -5.50 -3.31 -17.19
C TRP A 161 -4.00 -3.08 -16.92
N LEU A 162 -3.11 -3.61 -17.78
CA LEU A 162 -1.68 -3.28 -17.71
C LEU A 162 -1.43 -1.79 -17.87
N SER A 163 -2.21 -1.09 -18.69
CA SER A 163 -2.03 0.35 -18.90
C SER A 163 -2.24 1.18 -17.63
N GLY A 164 -3.08 0.71 -16.71
CA GLY A 164 -3.27 1.30 -15.38
C GLY A 164 -2.31 0.77 -14.30
N ASN A 165 -1.55 -0.30 -14.59
CA ASN A 165 -0.62 -0.90 -13.64
C ASN A 165 0.67 -0.05 -13.53
N PRO A 166 1.01 0.49 -12.35
CA PRO A 166 2.16 1.38 -12.19
C PRO A 166 3.50 0.69 -12.48
N ASN A 167 3.58 -0.63 -12.34
CA ASN A 167 4.80 -1.40 -12.61
C ASN A 167 4.91 -1.86 -14.07
N ALA A 168 3.89 -1.65 -14.91
CA ALA A 168 3.91 -2.10 -16.30
C ALA A 168 4.55 -1.11 -17.29
N ILE A 169 4.99 0.06 -16.84
CA ILE A 169 5.36 1.17 -17.75
C ILE A 169 6.49 0.83 -18.73
N ASP A 170 7.46 0.00 -18.32
CA ASP A 170 8.54 -0.41 -19.20
C ASP A 170 8.06 -1.40 -20.26
N LEU A 171 7.20 -2.35 -19.90
CA LEU A 171 6.53 -3.25 -20.83
C LEU A 171 5.65 -2.50 -21.83
N LEU A 172 4.92 -1.47 -21.36
CA LEU A 172 4.08 -0.63 -22.20
C LEU A 172 4.89 0.20 -23.21
N LYS A 173 6.06 0.72 -22.82
CA LYS A 173 6.96 1.45 -23.73
C LYS A 173 7.47 0.56 -24.86
N GLU A 174 7.80 -0.69 -24.56
CA GLU A 174 8.22 -1.70 -25.53
C GLU A 174 7.06 -2.13 -26.46
N ASN A 175 5.81 -1.89 -26.05
CA ASN A 175 4.59 -2.28 -26.76
C ASN A 175 3.64 -1.10 -26.99
N SER A 176 4.16 0.04 -27.41
CA SER A 176 3.44 1.33 -27.45
C SER A 176 2.09 1.33 -28.20
N LYS A 177 1.92 0.45 -29.20
CA LYS A 177 0.66 0.29 -29.95
C LYS A 177 -0.48 -0.33 -29.14
N LYS A 178 -0.16 -1.03 -28.04
CA LYS A 178 -1.13 -1.72 -27.16
C LYS A 178 -1.57 -0.86 -25.97
N ILE A 179 -1.00 0.33 -25.81
CA ILE A 179 -1.33 1.23 -24.70
C ILE A 179 -2.80 1.66 -24.81
N ASN A 180 -3.56 1.39 -23.75
CA ASN A 180 -4.84 2.03 -23.52
C ASN A 180 -4.59 3.37 -22.80
N TRP A 181 -4.78 4.47 -23.53
CA TRP A 181 -4.42 5.82 -23.05
C TRP A 181 -5.34 6.34 -21.94
N GLU A 182 -6.59 5.87 -21.91
CA GLU A 182 -7.54 6.17 -20.85
C GLU A 182 -7.05 5.63 -19.50
N ASN A 183 -6.69 4.35 -19.42
CA ASN A 183 -6.12 3.75 -18.21
C ASN A 183 -4.72 4.30 -17.89
N LEU A 184 -3.91 4.61 -18.92
CA LEU A 184 -2.61 5.24 -18.71
C LEU A 184 -2.76 6.61 -18.05
N SER A 185 -3.84 7.35 -18.33
CA SER A 185 -4.12 8.67 -17.73
C SER A 185 -4.34 8.60 -16.22
N GLY A 186 -4.89 7.49 -15.72
CA GLY A 186 -5.01 7.20 -14.29
C GLY A 186 -3.77 6.53 -13.67
N ASN A 187 -2.75 6.19 -14.47
CA ASN A 187 -1.56 5.51 -13.97
C ASN A 187 -0.67 6.47 -13.16
N THR A 188 -0.39 6.10 -11.90
CA THR A 188 0.34 6.96 -10.95
C THR A 188 1.85 6.94 -11.15
N ASN A 189 2.38 6.11 -12.05
CA ASN A 189 3.80 6.10 -12.36
C ASN A 189 4.21 7.40 -13.07
N THR A 190 5.24 8.07 -12.55
CA THR A 190 5.79 9.31 -13.14
C THR A 190 6.15 9.18 -14.63
N ASN A 191 6.65 8.02 -15.06
CA ASN A 191 6.97 7.79 -16.47
C ASN A 191 5.71 7.71 -17.35
N ALA A 192 4.57 7.25 -16.82
CA ALA A 192 3.29 7.31 -17.55
C ALA A 192 2.88 8.76 -17.81
N ILE A 193 3.04 9.64 -16.81
CA ILE A 193 2.77 11.08 -16.96
C ILE A 193 3.67 11.72 -18.02
N GLU A 194 4.94 11.34 -18.11
CA GLU A 194 5.82 11.83 -19.18
C GLU A 194 5.38 11.34 -20.57
N LEU A 195 4.89 10.10 -20.70
CA LEU A 195 4.30 9.63 -21.96
C LEU A 195 3.05 10.43 -22.35
N LEU A 196 2.16 10.72 -21.40
CA LEU A 196 0.95 11.51 -21.60
C LEU A 196 1.30 12.95 -22.03
N LYS A 197 2.26 13.57 -21.36
CA LYS A 197 2.75 14.92 -21.69
C LYS A 197 3.31 15.01 -23.12
N ALA A 198 3.95 13.94 -23.61
CA ALA A 198 4.41 13.86 -25.00
C ALA A 198 3.28 13.59 -26.02
N ASN A 199 2.08 13.21 -25.55
CA ASN A 199 0.94 12.84 -26.38
C ASN A 199 -0.37 13.51 -25.89
N PRO A 200 -0.45 14.85 -25.82
CA PRO A 200 -1.55 15.56 -25.16
C PRO A 200 -2.93 15.23 -25.74
N LYS A 201 -3.03 14.96 -27.05
CA LYS A 201 -4.28 14.58 -27.72
C LYS A 201 -4.86 13.21 -27.32
N LYS A 202 -4.09 12.40 -26.58
CA LYS A 202 -4.50 11.07 -26.13
C LYS A 202 -4.86 11.04 -24.66
N ILE A 203 -4.71 12.16 -23.95
CA ILE A 203 -4.99 12.23 -22.51
C ILE A 203 -6.49 12.10 -22.29
N ASN A 204 -6.88 11.19 -21.41
CA ASN A 204 -8.21 11.24 -20.80
C ASN A 204 -8.10 12.17 -19.58
N TRP A 205 -8.65 13.37 -19.70
CA TRP A 205 -8.48 14.42 -18.70
C TRP A 205 -9.27 14.18 -17.41
N GLU A 206 -10.40 13.48 -17.49
CA GLU A 206 -11.16 13.02 -16.32
C GLU A 206 -10.28 12.12 -15.43
N ASN A 207 -9.68 11.07 -16.01
CA ASN A 207 -8.78 10.16 -15.31
C ASN A 207 -7.50 10.85 -14.82
N LEU A 208 -6.96 11.81 -15.60
CA LEU A 208 -5.80 12.59 -15.17
C LEU A 208 -6.15 13.51 -13.98
N SER A 209 -7.36 14.06 -13.93
CA SER A 209 -7.84 14.93 -12.84
C SER A 209 -7.95 14.18 -11.50
N GLY A 210 -8.31 12.90 -11.54
CA GLY A 210 -8.26 12.01 -10.37
C GLY A 210 -6.87 11.45 -10.04
N ASN A 211 -5.84 11.69 -10.86
CA ASN A 211 -4.52 11.08 -10.69
C ASN A 211 -3.73 11.79 -9.58
N PRO A 212 -3.35 11.10 -8.48
CA PRO A 212 -2.66 11.74 -7.35
C PRO A 212 -1.17 12.02 -7.62
N ASN A 213 -0.61 11.66 -8.79
CA ASN A 213 0.77 11.99 -9.10
C ASN A 213 0.95 13.51 -9.22
N THR A 214 1.90 14.08 -8.49
CA THR A 214 2.19 15.53 -8.50
C THR A 214 2.43 16.10 -9.90
N LYS A 215 3.07 15.34 -10.81
CA LYS A 215 3.28 15.77 -12.20
C LYS A 215 1.99 15.79 -13.02
N ALA A 216 1.00 14.96 -12.68
CA ALA A 216 -0.33 15.02 -13.30
C ALA A 216 -1.01 16.34 -12.93
N ILE A 217 -0.95 16.73 -11.65
CA ILE A 217 -1.47 18.03 -11.19
C ILE A 217 -0.75 19.21 -11.87
N GLU A 218 0.57 19.13 -12.03
CA GLU A 218 1.34 20.15 -12.76
C GLU A 218 0.98 20.21 -14.25
N LEU A 219 0.58 19.10 -14.86
CA LEU A 219 0.08 19.06 -16.23
C LEU A 219 -1.31 19.70 -16.33
N LEU A 220 -2.23 19.37 -15.41
CA LEU A 220 -3.57 19.98 -15.34
C LEU A 220 -3.52 21.50 -15.21
N LYS A 221 -2.57 22.04 -14.43
CA LYS A 221 -2.36 23.50 -14.31
C LYS A 221 -2.06 24.20 -15.64
N LYS A 222 -1.56 23.48 -16.64
CA LYS A 222 -1.30 24.01 -17.99
C LYS A 222 -2.52 23.99 -18.90
N TYR A 223 -3.55 23.22 -18.53
CA TYR A 223 -4.78 23.01 -19.29
C TYR A 223 -5.98 23.15 -18.34
N PRO A 224 -6.21 24.35 -17.77
CA PRO A 224 -7.24 24.54 -16.74
C PRO A 224 -8.66 24.23 -17.21
N GLU A 225 -8.96 24.41 -18.51
CA GLU A 225 -10.26 24.10 -19.11
C GLU A 225 -10.55 22.60 -19.22
N GLU A 226 -9.51 21.77 -19.14
CA GLU A 226 -9.63 20.30 -19.22
C GLU A 226 -9.81 19.66 -17.83
N ILE A 227 -9.76 20.46 -16.76
CA ILE A 227 -9.88 19.94 -15.39
C ILE A 227 -11.30 19.44 -15.15
N ASP A 228 -11.43 18.15 -14.86
CA ASP A 228 -12.63 17.60 -14.27
C ASP A 228 -12.62 17.88 -12.76
N TRP A 229 -13.42 18.86 -12.35
CA TRP A 229 -13.44 19.33 -10.97
C TRP A 229 -14.05 18.31 -9.98
N ASN A 230 -14.96 17.45 -10.44
CA ASN A 230 -15.53 16.40 -9.59
C ASN A 230 -14.46 15.36 -9.25
N ARG A 231 -13.68 14.92 -10.24
CA ARG A 231 -12.53 14.02 -10.04
C ARG A 231 -11.42 14.69 -9.23
N LEU A 232 -11.16 15.98 -9.46
CA LEU A 232 -10.16 16.72 -8.70
C LEU A 232 -10.54 16.86 -7.22
N SER A 233 -11.83 17.04 -6.89
CA SER A 233 -12.35 17.08 -5.51
C SER A 233 -12.04 15.82 -4.71
N GLY A 234 -12.06 14.65 -5.35
CA GLY A 234 -11.66 13.38 -4.74
C GLY A 234 -10.16 13.11 -4.76
N ASN A 235 -9.34 13.97 -5.37
CA ASN A 235 -7.91 13.74 -5.53
C ASN A 235 -7.15 14.02 -4.22
N PRO A 236 -6.44 13.02 -3.64
CA PRO A 236 -5.78 13.19 -2.35
C PRO A 236 -4.45 13.95 -2.44
N ASN A 237 -4.01 14.42 -3.60
CA ASN A 237 -2.78 15.21 -3.72
C ASN A 237 -2.96 16.59 -3.07
N PRO A 238 -2.08 17.05 -2.15
CA PRO A 238 -2.18 18.37 -1.54
C PRO A 238 -2.24 19.54 -2.54
N LYS A 239 -1.57 19.43 -3.70
CA LYS A 239 -1.61 20.44 -4.76
C LYS A 239 -2.96 20.49 -5.48
N ALA A 240 -3.73 19.40 -5.48
CA ALA A 240 -5.11 19.39 -5.99
C ALA A 240 -6.03 20.14 -5.02
N ILE A 241 -5.89 19.92 -3.72
CA ILE A 241 -6.65 20.67 -2.69
C ILE A 241 -6.37 22.17 -2.75
N GLU A 242 -5.11 22.56 -3.01
CA GLU A 242 -4.76 23.97 -3.22
C GLU A 242 -5.45 24.59 -4.44
N LEU A 243 -5.63 23.82 -5.52
CA LEU A 243 -6.37 24.28 -6.69
C LEU A 243 -7.87 24.43 -6.41
N LEU A 244 -8.46 23.48 -5.68
CA LEU A 244 -9.86 23.54 -5.24
C LEU A 244 -10.12 24.76 -4.35
N ASN A 245 -9.23 25.04 -3.40
CA ASN A 245 -9.38 26.19 -2.51
C ASN A 245 -9.35 27.53 -3.25
N ALA A 246 -8.59 27.62 -4.36
CA ALA A 246 -8.58 28.80 -5.22
C ALA A 246 -9.83 28.96 -6.10
N LYS A 247 -10.66 27.91 -6.19
CA LYS A 247 -11.86 27.79 -7.04
C LYS A 247 -12.98 27.10 -6.27
N SER A 248 -13.33 27.64 -5.11
CA SER A 248 -14.27 27.01 -4.17
C SER A 248 -15.65 26.75 -4.78
N GLU A 249 -16.06 27.51 -5.78
CA GLU A 249 -17.30 27.32 -6.53
C GLU A 249 -17.32 26.05 -7.39
N LYS A 250 -16.16 25.45 -7.64
CA LYS A 250 -16.00 24.21 -8.42
C LYS A 250 -15.92 22.96 -7.56
N ILE A 251 -15.91 23.11 -6.23
CA ILE A 251 -15.78 21.98 -5.32
C ILE A 251 -17.04 21.11 -5.39
N ASP A 252 -16.86 19.87 -5.82
CA ASP A 252 -17.77 18.78 -5.51
C ASP A 252 -17.56 18.35 -4.05
N TRP A 253 -18.53 18.67 -3.20
CA TRP A 253 -18.48 18.42 -1.76
C TRP A 253 -18.72 16.95 -1.39
N GLU A 254 -19.41 16.18 -2.23
CA GLU A 254 -19.56 14.74 -2.03
C GLU A 254 -18.21 14.04 -2.17
N ASN A 255 -17.50 14.32 -3.26
CA ASN A 255 -16.16 13.79 -3.49
C ASN A 255 -15.13 14.32 -2.49
N LEU A 256 -15.22 15.59 -2.08
CA LEU A 256 -14.35 16.16 -1.05
C LEU A 256 -14.57 15.50 0.32
N SER A 257 -15.82 15.19 0.70
CA SER A 257 -16.16 14.55 1.99
C SER A 257 -15.48 13.18 2.16
N GLY A 258 -15.32 12.44 1.06
CA GLY A 258 -14.58 11.18 1.02
C GLY A 258 -13.06 11.33 0.83
N ASN A 259 -12.53 12.55 0.64
CA ASN A 259 -11.13 12.77 0.31
C ASN A 259 -10.23 12.60 1.57
N PRO A 260 -9.28 11.66 1.57
CA PRO A 260 -8.46 11.39 2.75
C PRO A 260 -7.35 12.44 2.96
N ASN A 261 -7.22 13.48 2.15
CA ASN A 261 -6.20 14.50 2.41
C ASN A 261 -6.56 15.32 3.67
N PRO A 262 -5.65 15.51 4.64
CA PRO A 262 -5.92 16.34 5.83
C PRO A 262 -6.39 17.76 5.51
N LYS A 263 -5.87 18.40 4.44
CA LYS A 263 -6.34 19.73 3.99
C LYS A 263 -7.78 19.71 3.47
N ALA A 264 -8.28 18.56 3.00
CA ALA A 264 -9.70 18.44 2.64
C ALA A 264 -10.58 18.43 3.89
N ILE A 265 -10.13 17.78 4.98
CA ILE A 265 -10.82 17.82 6.28
C ILE A 265 -10.87 19.25 6.84
N GLU A 266 -9.78 20.02 6.71
CA GLU A 266 -9.77 21.44 7.09
C GLU A 266 -10.83 22.25 6.32
N LEU A 267 -10.97 22.03 5.01
CA LEU A 267 -12.00 22.68 4.19
C LEU A 267 -13.43 22.27 4.60
N LEU A 268 -13.65 21.00 4.93
CA LEU A 268 -14.94 20.49 5.41
C LEU A 268 -15.31 21.09 6.78
N ASN A 269 -14.35 21.17 7.71
CA ASN A 269 -14.54 21.80 9.01
C ASN A 269 -14.92 23.29 8.89
N ALA A 270 -14.40 23.99 7.88
CA ALA A 270 -14.74 25.38 7.61
C ALA A 270 -16.13 25.55 6.95
N ASN A 271 -16.74 24.46 6.44
CA ASN A 271 -18.02 24.48 5.72
C ASN A 271 -18.90 23.28 6.15
N PRO A 272 -19.29 23.20 7.44
CA PRO A 272 -19.96 22.03 8.01
C PRO A 272 -21.29 21.68 7.32
N GLU A 273 -22.00 22.66 6.77
CA GLU A 273 -23.26 22.49 6.05
C GLU A 273 -23.10 21.81 4.68
N LYS A 274 -21.87 21.70 4.18
CA LYS A 274 -21.54 21.02 2.91
C LYS A 274 -21.13 19.57 3.09
N ILE A 275 -21.00 19.11 4.34
CA ILE A 275 -20.47 17.78 4.64
C ILE A 275 -21.48 16.72 4.23
N ILE A 276 -21.01 15.76 3.45
CA ILE A 276 -21.77 14.55 3.11
C ILE A 276 -21.34 13.43 4.06
N TRP A 277 -22.06 13.29 5.18
CA TRP A 277 -21.72 12.38 6.29
C TRP A 277 -21.58 10.91 5.90
N LYS A 278 -22.34 10.47 4.90
CA LYS A 278 -22.17 9.14 4.28
C LYS A 278 -20.76 8.92 3.73
N GLN A 279 -20.22 9.91 2.99
CA GLN A 279 -18.86 9.81 2.44
C GLN A 279 -17.81 10.01 3.53
N LEU A 280 -18.06 10.97 4.44
CA LEU A 280 -17.17 11.27 5.56
C LEU A 280 -16.98 10.07 6.51
N SER A 281 -18.03 9.29 6.77
CA SER A 281 -17.95 8.09 7.63
C SER A 281 -16.93 7.08 7.09
N GLY A 282 -16.78 6.97 5.77
CA GLY A 282 -15.77 6.13 5.15
C GLY A 282 -14.36 6.74 5.07
N ASN A 283 -14.18 8.00 5.51
CA ASN A 283 -12.93 8.75 5.37
C ASN A 283 -11.97 8.46 6.53
N PRO A 284 -10.79 7.88 6.29
CA PRO A 284 -9.85 7.51 7.35
C PRO A 284 -9.33 8.67 8.19
N ASN A 285 -9.35 9.90 7.65
CA ASN A 285 -8.84 11.07 8.37
C ASN A 285 -9.94 11.94 8.99
N ALA A 286 -11.20 11.46 9.00
CA ALA A 286 -12.33 12.18 9.56
C ALA A 286 -12.81 11.68 10.94
N ILE A 287 -12.05 10.79 11.60
CA ILE A 287 -12.47 10.16 12.87
C ILE A 287 -12.81 11.17 13.96
N GLU A 288 -12.00 12.22 14.13
CA GLU A 288 -12.26 13.28 15.12
C GLU A 288 -13.57 14.01 14.86
N LEU A 289 -13.85 14.33 13.59
CA LEU A 289 -15.08 15.00 13.20
C LEU A 289 -16.32 14.11 13.41
N LEU A 290 -16.18 12.79 13.18
CA LEU A 290 -17.24 11.81 13.46
C LEU A 290 -17.49 11.63 14.97
N ILE A 291 -16.43 11.60 15.79
CA ILE A 291 -16.57 11.54 17.25
C ILE A 291 -17.32 12.76 17.80
N ASN A 292 -17.07 13.93 17.22
CA ASN A 292 -17.76 15.16 17.62
C ASN A 292 -19.22 15.24 17.11
N ASN A 293 -19.63 14.34 16.21
CA ASN A 293 -20.97 14.32 15.61
C ASN A 293 -21.51 12.87 15.54
N PRO A 294 -21.72 12.19 16.69
CA PRO A 294 -22.00 10.76 16.73
C PRO A 294 -23.31 10.37 16.00
N GLU A 295 -24.32 11.23 16.02
CA GLU A 295 -25.61 11.01 15.35
C GLU A 295 -25.50 10.98 13.81
N GLU A 296 -24.42 11.55 13.27
CA GLU A 296 -24.20 11.62 11.83
C GLU A 296 -23.42 10.42 11.29
N ILE A 297 -22.88 9.58 12.18
CA ILE A 297 -22.11 8.40 11.79
C ILE A 297 -23.00 7.45 11.01
N LYS A 298 -22.59 7.13 9.77
CA LYS A 298 -23.21 6.11 8.95
C LYS A 298 -22.38 4.83 9.08
N TRP A 299 -22.73 3.98 10.05
CA TRP A 299 -22.03 2.76 10.45
C TRP A 299 -21.73 1.80 9.29
N TYR A 300 -22.64 1.69 8.32
CA TYR A 300 -22.39 0.94 7.08
C TYR A 300 -21.09 1.40 6.40
N TYR A 301 -20.93 2.71 6.19
CA TYR A 301 -19.76 3.29 5.53
C TYR A 301 -18.55 3.38 6.47
N LEU A 302 -18.78 3.56 7.78
CA LEU A 302 -17.72 3.49 8.79
C LEU A 302 -17.04 2.12 8.79
N SER A 303 -17.76 1.04 8.48
CA SER A 303 -17.23 -0.33 8.51
C SER A 303 -16.00 -0.54 7.59
N LYS A 304 -15.89 0.19 6.47
CA LYS A 304 -14.70 0.18 5.60
C LYS A 304 -13.56 1.09 6.06
N ASN A 305 -13.78 1.92 7.08
CA ASN A 305 -12.83 2.92 7.55
C ASN A 305 -11.72 2.27 8.40
N PRO A 306 -10.45 2.26 7.93
CA PRO A 306 -9.38 1.58 8.64
C PRO A 306 -8.98 2.23 9.97
N ASN A 307 -9.33 3.50 10.17
CA ASN A 307 -8.99 4.23 11.40
C ASN A 307 -10.14 4.23 12.42
N ALA A 308 -11.26 3.57 12.13
CA ALA A 308 -12.44 3.52 12.98
C ALA A 308 -12.59 2.23 13.83
N ILE A 309 -11.53 1.41 13.94
CA ILE A 309 -11.63 0.07 14.55
C ILE A 309 -12.17 0.09 15.98
N GLU A 310 -11.80 1.07 16.80
CA GLU A 310 -12.32 1.18 18.17
C GLU A 310 -13.82 1.52 18.20
N LEU A 311 -14.27 2.46 17.35
CA LEU A 311 -15.70 2.78 17.22
C LEU A 311 -16.50 1.57 16.74
N ILE A 312 -15.98 0.87 15.72
CA ILE A 312 -16.59 -0.34 15.16
C ILE A 312 -16.69 -1.43 16.22
N LYS A 313 -15.63 -1.64 17.02
CA LYS A 313 -15.61 -2.65 18.08
C LYS A 313 -16.68 -2.38 19.13
N ASN A 314 -16.82 -1.13 19.57
CA ASN A 314 -17.87 -0.75 20.51
C ASN A 314 -19.26 -1.00 19.92
N LYS A 315 -19.48 -0.59 18.66
CA LYS A 315 -20.76 -0.84 17.99
C LYS A 315 -21.08 -2.31 17.80
N ILE A 316 -20.09 -3.15 17.51
CA ILE A 316 -20.28 -4.61 17.44
C ILE A 316 -20.74 -5.16 18.80
N ASN A 317 -20.17 -4.67 19.91
CA ASN A 317 -20.60 -5.09 21.24
C ASN A 317 -22.05 -4.67 21.52
N GLU A 318 -22.42 -3.42 21.19
CA GLU A 318 -23.80 -2.93 21.28
C GLU A 318 -24.75 -3.82 20.46
N GLU A 319 -24.44 -4.09 19.19
CA GLU A 319 -25.27 -4.93 18.31
C GLU A 319 -25.37 -6.38 18.79
N ASN A 320 -24.36 -6.92 19.49
CA ASN A 320 -24.42 -8.25 20.07
C ASN A 320 -25.29 -8.32 21.33
N GLU A 321 -25.54 -7.19 21.99
CA GLU A 321 -26.45 -7.09 23.14
C GLU A 321 -27.91 -6.89 22.73
N MET A 322 -28.14 -6.47 21.47
CA MET A 322 -29.48 -6.33 20.89
C MET A 322 -30.12 -7.69 20.60
N SER A 323 -31.44 -7.75 20.72
CA SER A 323 -32.22 -8.88 20.19
C SER A 323 -32.17 -8.90 18.66
N GLU A 324 -32.46 -10.08 18.08
CA GLU A 324 -32.50 -10.25 16.62
C GLU A 324 -33.54 -9.33 15.96
N ASP A 325 -34.68 -9.10 16.62
CA ASP A 325 -35.75 -8.21 16.13
C ASP A 325 -35.31 -6.74 16.17
N GLU A 326 -34.71 -6.28 17.27
CA GLU A 326 -34.17 -4.90 17.36
C GLU A 326 -33.09 -4.66 16.31
N LEU A 327 -32.21 -5.65 16.10
CA LEU A 327 -31.20 -5.57 15.06
C LEU A 327 -31.83 -5.63 13.67
N TYR A 328 -32.93 -6.34 13.46
CA TYR A 328 -33.64 -6.38 12.17
C TYR A 328 -34.22 -5.00 11.82
N ASP A 329 -34.82 -4.32 12.79
CA ASP A 329 -35.54 -3.04 12.62
C ASP A 329 -34.64 -1.83 12.33
N LEU A 330 -33.35 -1.87 12.66
CA LEU A 330 -32.44 -0.76 12.33
C LEU A 330 -32.28 -0.60 10.80
N ASP A 331 -32.06 0.64 10.35
CA ASP A 331 -31.66 0.91 8.97
C ASP A 331 -30.25 0.38 8.70
N ASP A 332 -29.95 -0.01 7.45
CA ASP A 332 -28.63 -0.51 7.07
C ASP A 332 -27.51 0.49 7.41
N SER A 333 -27.77 1.80 7.33
CA SER A 333 -26.79 2.84 7.69
C SER A 333 -26.47 2.89 9.18
N GLN A 334 -27.29 2.27 10.03
CA GLN A 334 -27.13 2.23 11.49
C GLN A 334 -26.41 0.96 11.98
N LYS A 335 -26.15 0.00 11.09
CA LYS A 335 -25.53 -1.29 11.41
C LYS A 335 -24.10 -1.42 10.89
N ILE A 336 -23.32 -2.30 11.52
CA ILE A 336 -22.02 -2.73 11.01
C ILE A 336 -22.20 -3.62 9.78
N SER A 337 -21.54 -3.22 8.68
CA SER A 337 -21.48 -4.00 7.47
C SER A 337 -20.29 -4.96 7.53
N TRP A 338 -20.53 -6.22 7.90
CA TRP A 338 -19.50 -7.28 7.88
C TRP A 338 -18.90 -7.52 6.49
N LYS A 339 -19.67 -7.23 5.43
CA LYS A 339 -19.17 -7.22 4.04
C LYS A 339 -18.08 -6.18 3.86
N LEU A 340 -18.32 -4.93 4.26
CA LEU A 340 -17.33 -3.85 4.14
C LEU A 340 -16.19 -4.00 5.14
N LEU A 341 -16.47 -4.54 6.34
CA LEU A 341 -15.46 -4.86 7.34
C LEU A 341 -14.48 -5.93 6.83
N SER A 342 -14.94 -6.88 6.01
CA SER A 342 -14.07 -7.88 5.36
C SER A 342 -13.03 -7.25 4.42
N GLN A 343 -13.32 -6.07 3.85
CA GLN A 343 -12.39 -5.30 3.02
C GLN A 343 -11.46 -4.39 3.85
N ASN A 344 -11.84 -4.09 5.10
CA ASN A 344 -11.10 -3.18 5.97
C ASN A 344 -9.75 -3.81 6.39
N PRO A 345 -8.60 -3.20 6.04
CA PRO A 345 -7.29 -3.79 6.30
C PRO A 345 -6.95 -3.87 7.80
N ASN A 346 -7.58 -3.05 8.64
CA ASN A 346 -7.31 -3.05 10.09
C ASN A 346 -8.31 -3.89 10.89
N ALA A 347 -9.28 -4.55 10.23
CA ALA A 347 -10.33 -5.33 10.91
C ALA A 347 -10.02 -6.83 10.99
N ILE A 348 -8.81 -7.29 10.64
CA ILE A 348 -8.51 -8.73 10.54
C ILE A 348 -8.72 -9.46 11.87
N GLU A 349 -8.38 -8.86 13.02
CA GLU A 349 -8.64 -9.48 14.33
C GLU A 349 -10.15 -9.65 14.59
N LEU A 350 -10.97 -8.64 14.29
CA LEU A 350 -12.43 -8.73 14.41
C LEU A 350 -13.00 -9.86 13.53
N LEU A 351 -12.43 -10.06 12.33
CA LEU A 351 -12.83 -11.12 11.41
C LEU A 351 -12.37 -12.51 11.89
N LYS A 352 -11.21 -12.63 12.53
CA LYS A 352 -10.72 -13.89 13.14
C LYS A 352 -11.67 -14.36 14.24
N ASP A 353 -12.21 -13.43 15.02
CA ASP A 353 -13.18 -13.72 16.09
C ASP A 353 -14.58 -14.04 15.56
N ASN A 354 -14.87 -13.68 14.29
CA ASN A 354 -16.20 -13.85 13.67
C ASN A 354 -16.12 -14.57 12.31
N PRO A 355 -15.62 -15.83 12.26
CA PRO A 355 -15.31 -16.50 10.99
C PRO A 355 -16.51 -16.74 10.08
N THR A 356 -17.70 -16.89 10.66
CA THR A 356 -18.96 -17.06 9.90
C THR A 356 -19.34 -15.78 9.15
N LYS A 357 -18.99 -14.60 9.69
CA LYS A 357 -19.31 -13.28 9.12
C LYS A 357 -18.29 -12.79 8.09
N ILE A 358 -17.27 -13.59 7.76
CA ILE A 358 -16.27 -13.25 6.73
C ILE A 358 -16.89 -13.37 5.33
N TYR A 359 -16.81 -12.28 4.56
CA TYR A 359 -17.15 -12.24 3.13
C TYR A 359 -15.90 -12.45 2.29
N GLY A 360 -15.78 -13.66 1.74
CA GLY A 360 -14.61 -14.11 0.97
C GLY A 360 -14.23 -13.21 -0.21
N GLU A 361 -15.22 -12.76 -0.97
CA GLU A 361 -15.06 -11.83 -2.09
C GLU A 361 -14.27 -10.55 -1.70
N LEU A 362 -14.63 -9.96 -0.55
CA LEU A 362 -14.06 -8.69 -0.08
C LEU A 362 -12.74 -8.93 0.65
N LEU A 363 -12.63 -10.04 1.39
CA LEU A 363 -11.38 -10.45 2.03
C LEU A 363 -10.30 -10.77 0.99
N SER A 364 -10.65 -11.37 -0.16
CA SER A 364 -9.74 -11.59 -1.28
C SER A 364 -9.14 -10.29 -1.85
N GLN A 365 -9.83 -9.16 -1.69
CA GLN A 365 -9.34 -7.84 -2.11
C GLN A 365 -8.56 -7.11 -1.01
N ASN A 366 -8.62 -7.60 0.24
CA ASN A 366 -8.03 -6.93 1.38
C ASN A 366 -6.50 -6.90 1.27
N LEU A 367 -5.93 -5.70 1.37
CA LEU A 367 -4.50 -5.45 1.19
C LEU A 367 -3.67 -5.69 2.45
N ASN A 368 -4.30 -6.07 3.57
CA ASN A 368 -3.55 -6.61 4.71
C ASN A 368 -3.13 -8.06 4.39
N PRO A 369 -1.84 -8.43 4.47
CA PRO A 369 -1.40 -9.80 4.17
C PRO A 369 -1.94 -10.89 5.08
N GLU A 370 -2.36 -10.64 6.33
CA GLU A 370 -3.07 -11.71 7.05
C GLU A 370 -4.47 -11.97 6.53
N ALA A 371 -5.02 -11.14 5.65
CA ALA A 371 -6.16 -11.58 4.86
C ALA A 371 -5.82 -12.86 4.08
N ILE A 372 -4.60 -12.98 3.54
CA ILE A 372 -4.16 -14.18 2.80
C ILE A 372 -4.03 -15.38 3.75
N GLU A 373 -3.51 -15.19 4.97
CA GLU A 373 -3.42 -16.26 5.96
C GLU A 373 -4.81 -16.70 6.46
N LEU A 374 -5.72 -15.74 6.65
CA LEU A 374 -7.10 -16.01 7.01
C LEU A 374 -7.84 -16.76 5.89
N LEU A 375 -7.63 -16.38 4.63
CA LEU A 375 -8.16 -17.08 3.46
C LEU A 375 -7.60 -18.51 3.32
N LYS A 376 -6.33 -18.74 3.64
CA LYS A 376 -5.75 -20.10 3.66
C LYS A 376 -6.41 -21.00 4.70
N LYS A 377 -6.90 -20.44 5.81
CA LYS A 377 -7.67 -21.17 6.84
C LYS A 377 -9.08 -21.55 6.36
N TYR A 378 -9.65 -20.74 5.46
CA TYR A 378 -10.99 -20.91 4.88
C TYR A 378 -10.93 -20.94 3.35
N PRO A 379 -10.30 -21.97 2.74
CA PRO A 379 -10.06 -22.02 1.30
C PRO A 379 -11.33 -21.97 0.46
N GLU A 380 -12.47 -22.40 1.02
CA GLU A 380 -13.80 -22.33 0.40
C GLU A 380 -14.31 -20.88 0.24
N LYS A 381 -13.79 -19.94 1.04
CA LYS A 381 -14.10 -18.52 0.95
C LYS A 381 -13.21 -17.79 -0.07
N ILE A 382 -12.23 -18.44 -0.68
CA ILE A 382 -11.34 -17.78 -1.64
C ILE A 382 -12.10 -17.45 -2.92
N ASP A 383 -12.32 -16.16 -3.14
CA ASP A 383 -12.66 -15.64 -4.46
C ASP A 383 -11.38 -15.43 -5.28
N TRP A 384 -11.13 -16.34 -6.23
CA TRP A 384 -9.92 -16.35 -7.07
C TRP A 384 -9.87 -15.20 -8.09
N PHE A 385 -11.03 -14.68 -8.50
CA PHE A 385 -11.10 -13.56 -9.43
C PHE A 385 -10.56 -12.30 -8.78
N TRP A 386 -11.03 -11.99 -7.57
CA TRP A 386 -10.55 -10.85 -6.81
C TRP A 386 -9.17 -11.07 -6.19
N LEU A 387 -8.84 -12.32 -5.81
CA LEU A 387 -7.51 -12.64 -5.32
C LEU A 387 -6.42 -12.42 -6.39
N SER A 388 -6.74 -12.63 -7.66
CA SER A 388 -5.78 -12.48 -8.78
C SER A 388 -5.21 -11.07 -8.89
N GLN A 389 -5.97 -10.03 -8.52
CA GLN A 389 -5.46 -8.65 -8.48
C GLN A 389 -4.74 -8.28 -7.17
N ASN A 390 -4.79 -9.13 -6.13
CA ASN A 390 -4.21 -8.84 -4.83
C ASN A 390 -2.68 -9.06 -4.83
N PRO A 391 -1.86 -8.02 -4.57
CA PRO A 391 -0.40 -8.14 -4.60
C PRO A 391 0.16 -9.08 -3.53
N ASN A 392 -0.51 -9.23 -2.39
CA ASN A 392 -0.06 -10.12 -1.31
C ASN A 392 -0.30 -11.61 -1.65
N ALA A 393 -1.13 -11.89 -2.65
CA ALA A 393 -1.51 -13.25 -3.03
C ALA A 393 -0.58 -13.90 -4.07
N ILE A 394 0.48 -13.22 -4.53
CA ILE A 394 1.28 -13.66 -5.69
C ILE A 394 1.85 -15.09 -5.54
N GLU A 395 2.30 -15.48 -4.34
CA GLU A 395 2.81 -16.82 -4.08
C GLU A 395 1.68 -17.87 -4.05
N LEU A 396 0.50 -17.50 -3.56
CA LEU A 396 -0.67 -18.38 -3.55
C LEU A 396 -1.18 -18.60 -4.99
N LEU A 397 -1.19 -17.55 -5.81
CA LEU A 397 -1.55 -17.62 -7.23
C LEU A 397 -0.55 -18.49 -8.01
N LYS A 398 0.76 -18.30 -7.81
CA LYS A 398 1.81 -19.13 -8.40
C LYS A 398 1.66 -20.61 -8.08
N ALA A 399 1.20 -20.94 -6.87
CA ALA A 399 0.93 -22.33 -6.48
C ALA A 399 -0.36 -22.92 -7.11
N HIS A 400 -1.22 -22.08 -7.69
CA HIS A 400 -2.52 -22.48 -8.25
C HIS A 400 -2.77 -21.87 -9.64
N PRO A 401 -1.92 -22.14 -10.65
CA PRO A 401 -1.98 -21.49 -11.96
C PRO A 401 -3.34 -21.64 -12.66
N LYS A 402 -4.02 -22.78 -12.47
CA LYS A 402 -5.36 -23.05 -13.04
C LYS A 402 -6.49 -22.21 -12.44
N LYS A 403 -6.25 -21.48 -11.35
CA LYS A 403 -7.23 -20.61 -10.68
C LYS A 403 -6.99 -19.12 -10.98
N ILE A 404 -5.94 -18.79 -11.73
CA ILE A 404 -5.58 -17.42 -12.06
C ILE A 404 -6.55 -16.84 -13.08
N TYR A 405 -7.05 -15.65 -12.79
CA TYR A 405 -7.77 -14.82 -13.74
C TYR A 405 -6.82 -13.79 -14.33
N TRP A 406 -6.30 -14.05 -15.54
CA TRP A 406 -5.22 -13.27 -16.16
C TRP A 406 -5.56 -11.79 -16.40
N ASN A 407 -6.82 -11.49 -16.73
CA ASN A 407 -7.29 -10.11 -16.84
C ASN A 407 -7.19 -9.36 -15.50
N ARG A 408 -7.48 -10.02 -14.37
CA ARG A 408 -7.32 -9.45 -13.03
C ARG A 408 -5.87 -9.44 -12.58
N LEU A 409 -5.10 -10.48 -12.91
CA LEU A 409 -3.67 -10.55 -12.65
C LEU A 409 -2.91 -9.41 -13.34
N SER A 410 -3.38 -8.94 -14.50
CA SER A 410 -2.79 -7.81 -15.23
C SER A 410 -2.81 -6.49 -14.43
N LYS A 411 -3.75 -6.34 -13.48
CA LYS A 411 -3.76 -5.22 -12.52
C LYS A 411 -2.75 -5.38 -11.40
N ASN A 412 -2.32 -6.61 -11.12
CA ASN A 412 -1.53 -6.93 -9.96
C ASN A 412 -0.09 -6.40 -10.15
N PRO A 413 0.38 -5.42 -9.37
CA PRO A 413 1.72 -4.87 -9.52
C PRO A 413 2.81 -5.88 -9.13
N ALA A 414 2.46 -6.94 -8.38
CA ALA A 414 3.39 -7.97 -7.91
C ALA A 414 3.75 -9.00 -8.99
N ILE A 415 3.20 -8.92 -10.22
CA ILE A 415 3.66 -9.77 -11.34
C ILE A 415 5.01 -9.34 -11.92
N PHE A 416 5.53 -8.20 -11.48
CA PHE A 416 6.82 -7.66 -11.92
C PHE A 416 7.90 -7.87 -10.84
N ASN A 417 9.12 -8.12 -11.28
CA ASN A 417 10.35 -7.94 -10.52
C ASN A 417 10.87 -6.52 -10.74
N GLU A 418 11.26 -5.85 -9.65
CA GLU A 418 12.00 -4.61 -9.70
C GLU A 418 13.49 -4.90 -9.91
N ILE A 419 14.10 -4.29 -10.93
CA ILE A 419 15.53 -4.41 -11.23
C ILE A 419 16.17 -3.03 -11.38
N LEU A 420 17.47 -2.96 -11.07
CA LEU A 420 18.29 -1.76 -11.26
C LEU A 420 18.85 -1.73 -12.68
N VAL A 421 18.87 -0.54 -13.30
CA VAL A 421 19.34 -0.31 -14.68
C VAL A 421 20.25 0.90 -14.82
#